data_AF-A0A6I1JWF2-F1
#
_entry.id   AF-A0A6I1JWF2-F1
#
_cell.length_a   1.000
_cell.length_b   1.000
_cell.length_c   1.000
_cell.angle_alpha   90.00
_cell.angle_beta   90.00
_cell.angle_gamma   90.00
#
_symmetry.space_group_name_H-M   'P 1'
#
loop_
_entity.id
_entity.type
_entity.pdbx_description
1 polymer ?
#
loop_
_entity_poly.entity_id
_entity_poly.type
_entity_poly.pdbx_seq_one_letter_code
_entity_poly.pdbx_strand_id
1 'polypeptide(L)'
;MAFRNVVFAAVAAVALAGSFGMPAQAQTDRDGQQRWINIVNRSGVTIREFYMTDVDTRGWGDDRLGQEVVEPGDTLRVVPTPRQRSRGYCQYDMKVVFANDRTVERRGVNLCQSTNLICTSTGSCRVN
;
A
#
# COMPACT_ATOMS: atom_id res chain seq x y z
N MET A 1 55.12 -27.36 27.69
CA MET A 1 54.07 -26.37 27.36
C MET A 1 52.85 -26.71 28.22
N ALA A 2 52.45 -25.78 29.09
CA ALA A 2 51.64 -26.07 30.28
C ALA A 2 50.12 -26.11 30.00
N PHE A 3 49.46 -27.11 30.60
CA PHE A 3 48.01 -27.20 30.77
C PHE A 3 47.53 -26.19 31.83
N ARG A 4 46.34 -25.60 31.64
CA ARG A 4 45.69 -24.82 32.69
C ARG A 4 44.16 -24.95 32.62
N ASN A 5 43.61 -25.71 33.57
CA ASN A 5 42.20 -25.78 33.94
C ASN A 5 42.04 -25.14 35.34
N VAL A 6 41.06 -24.24 35.53
CA VAL A 6 40.18 -24.00 36.72
C VAL A 6 39.13 -22.97 36.20
N VAL A 7 37.80 -23.16 36.04
CA VAL A 7 36.67 -23.68 36.84
C VAL A 7 35.89 -22.57 37.61
N PHE A 8 34.56 -22.46 37.33
CA PHE A 8 33.40 -21.83 38.03
C PHE A 8 33.47 -20.33 38.44
N ALA A 9 32.42 -19.49 38.48
CA ALA A 9 31.00 -19.47 38.09
C ALA A 9 30.48 -18.01 38.30
N ALA A 10 29.28 -17.71 37.77
CA ALA A 10 28.24 -16.83 38.32
C ALA A 10 27.83 -15.53 37.57
N VAL A 11 26.65 -15.63 36.95
CA VAL A 11 25.46 -14.75 37.02
C VAL A 11 25.62 -13.23 36.82
N ALA A 12 25.06 -12.72 35.72
CA ALA A 12 24.06 -11.64 35.74
C ALA A 12 23.34 -11.55 34.38
N ALA A 13 22.05 -11.85 34.38
CA ALA A 13 21.15 -11.60 33.26
C ALA A 13 20.96 -10.08 33.10
N VAL A 14 21.13 -9.57 31.87
CA VAL A 14 20.47 -8.34 31.44
C VAL A 14 19.75 -8.66 30.13
N ALA A 15 18.54 -9.17 30.26
CA ALA A 15 17.55 -9.13 29.21
C ALA A 15 17.03 -7.69 29.10
N LEU A 16 17.60 -6.91 28.18
CA LEU A 16 16.95 -5.70 27.66
C LEU A 16 16.53 -6.01 26.23
N ALA A 17 15.36 -6.63 26.13
CA ALA A 17 14.58 -6.70 24.91
C ALA A 17 14.12 -5.28 24.55
N GLY A 18 15.00 -4.53 23.89
CA GLY A 18 14.63 -3.28 23.23
C GLY A 18 13.91 -3.62 21.94
N SER A 19 12.59 -3.62 21.97
CA SER A 19 11.76 -3.55 20.77
C SER A 19 12.03 -2.20 20.10
N PHE A 20 13.03 -2.16 19.21
CA PHE A 20 13.20 -1.06 18.28
C PHE A 20 11.95 -1.02 17.40
N GLY A 21 11.03 -0.10 17.72
CA GLY A 21 9.97 0.28 16.81
C GLY A 21 10.65 0.83 15.56
N MET A 22 10.69 0.02 14.49
CA MET A 22 11.16 0.51 13.20
C MET A 22 10.28 1.69 12.82
N PRO A 23 10.86 2.85 12.45
CA PRO A 23 10.05 3.93 11.93
C PRO A 23 9.31 3.40 10.71
N ALA A 24 8.01 3.65 10.63
CA ALA A 24 7.23 3.38 9.43
C ALA A 24 7.78 4.24 8.30
N GLN A 25 8.78 3.72 7.58
CA GLN A 25 9.34 4.40 6.42
C GLN A 25 8.19 4.56 5.44
N ALA A 26 7.90 5.81 5.04
CA ALA A 26 7.02 6.07 3.92
C ALA A 26 7.47 5.16 2.77
N GLN A 27 6.56 4.34 2.23
CA GLN A 27 6.87 3.36 1.21
C GLN A 27 7.26 4.08 -0.09
N THR A 28 8.54 4.39 -0.19
CA THR A 28 9.15 5.03 -1.35
C THR A 28 9.85 3.96 -2.18
N ASP A 29 9.74 4.05 -3.50
CA ASP A 29 10.42 3.15 -4.42
C ASP A 29 11.93 3.42 -4.49
N ARG A 30 12.66 2.54 -5.20
CA ARG A 30 14.13 2.58 -5.28
C ARG A 30 14.69 3.89 -5.81
N ASP A 31 13.92 4.58 -6.63
CA ASP A 31 14.26 5.87 -7.24
C ASP A 31 13.80 7.08 -6.40
N GLY A 32 13.39 6.85 -5.15
CA GLY A 32 12.96 7.91 -4.25
C GLY A 32 11.56 8.44 -4.52
N GLN A 33 10.80 7.84 -5.44
CA GLN A 33 9.43 8.23 -5.74
C GLN A 33 8.41 7.45 -4.91
N GLN A 34 7.39 8.14 -4.45
CA GLN A 34 6.21 7.51 -3.89
C GLN A 34 5.28 7.08 -5.01
N ARG A 35 4.77 5.85 -4.98
CA ARG A 35 3.81 5.36 -5.98
C ARG A 35 2.63 4.61 -5.37
N TRP A 36 2.28 4.85 -4.11
CA TRP A 36 1.12 4.24 -3.46
C TRP A 36 -0.05 5.23 -3.38
N ILE A 37 -1.26 4.69 -3.28
CA ILE A 37 -2.50 5.47 -3.10
C ILE A 37 -3.31 4.87 -1.94
N ASN A 38 -3.91 5.72 -1.12
CA ASN A 38 -4.96 5.32 -0.19
C ASN A 38 -6.32 5.42 -0.88
N ILE A 39 -7.08 4.35 -0.86
CA ILE A 39 -8.49 4.34 -1.28
C ILE A 39 -9.30 4.67 -0.03
N VAL A 40 -9.98 5.80 -0.03
CA VAL A 40 -10.77 6.28 1.11
C VAL A 40 -12.24 6.20 0.75
N ASN A 41 -12.97 5.28 1.37
CA ASN A 41 -14.39 5.12 1.12
C ASN A 41 -15.20 6.02 2.05
N ARG A 42 -15.57 7.21 1.57
CA ARG A 42 -16.51 8.12 2.25
C ARG A 42 -17.93 8.02 1.71
N SER A 43 -18.19 7.01 0.88
CA SER A 43 -19.54 6.70 0.41
C SER A 43 -20.26 5.80 1.42
N GLY A 44 -21.55 5.57 1.20
CA GLY A 44 -22.33 4.59 1.98
C GLY A 44 -22.30 3.18 1.41
N VAL A 45 -21.43 2.87 0.43
CA VAL A 45 -21.40 1.57 -0.27
C VAL A 45 -19.99 1.00 -0.26
N THR A 46 -19.85 -0.28 0.09
CA THR A 46 -18.57 -0.99 0.09
C THR A 46 -17.90 -0.96 -1.29
N ILE A 47 -16.59 -0.68 -1.31
CA ILE A 47 -15.75 -0.88 -2.50
C ILE A 47 -15.34 -2.35 -2.52
N ARG A 48 -15.78 -3.07 -3.55
CA ARG A 48 -15.59 -4.52 -3.69
C ARG A 48 -14.34 -4.87 -4.49
N GLU A 49 -13.98 -4.04 -5.47
CA GLU A 49 -12.80 -4.27 -6.32
C GLU A 49 -12.10 -2.93 -6.59
N PHE A 50 -10.78 -2.96 -6.69
CA PHE A 50 -9.95 -1.84 -7.10
C PHE A 50 -8.88 -2.28 -8.08
N TYR A 51 -8.87 -1.65 -9.25
CA TYR A 51 -7.87 -1.90 -10.28
C TYR A 51 -6.93 -0.72 -10.39
N MET A 52 -5.66 -1.01 -10.65
CA MET A 52 -4.63 0.00 -10.86
C MET A 52 -3.60 -0.47 -11.87
N THR A 53 -3.39 0.34 -12.90
CA THR A 53 -2.45 0.07 -14.00
C THR A 53 -1.63 1.30 -14.34
N ASP A 54 -0.39 1.13 -14.77
CA ASP A 54 0.33 2.24 -15.38
C ASP A 54 -0.31 2.61 -16.74
N VAL A 55 -0.10 3.84 -17.21
CA VAL A 55 -0.74 4.39 -18.42
C VAL A 55 -0.45 3.64 -19.72
N ASP A 56 0.60 2.82 -19.76
CA ASP A 56 0.99 2.07 -20.96
C ASP A 56 0.45 0.63 -20.95
N THR A 57 -0.25 0.24 -19.89
CA THR A 57 -0.88 -1.08 -19.77
C THR A 57 -2.29 -1.04 -20.34
N ARG A 58 -2.60 -2.02 -21.21
CA ARG A 58 -3.96 -2.18 -21.75
C ARG A 58 -4.83 -3.00 -20.81
N GLY A 59 -6.07 -2.58 -20.64
CA GLY A 59 -7.03 -3.23 -19.72
C GLY A 59 -6.77 -2.88 -18.26
N TRP A 60 -7.46 -3.58 -17.35
CA TRP A 60 -7.44 -3.28 -15.92
C TRP A 60 -6.54 -4.19 -15.07
N GLY A 61 -6.13 -5.34 -15.64
CA GLY A 61 -5.38 -6.35 -14.89
C GLY A 61 -6.19 -6.96 -13.75
N ASP A 62 -5.47 -7.43 -12.72
CA ASP A 62 -6.06 -8.08 -11.55
C ASP A 62 -6.55 -7.05 -10.52
N ASP A 63 -7.59 -7.43 -9.79
CA ASP A 63 -8.02 -6.69 -8.61
C ASP A 63 -6.89 -6.62 -7.57
N ARG A 64 -6.68 -5.42 -7.03
CA ARG A 64 -5.62 -5.13 -6.06
C ARG A 64 -6.09 -5.32 -4.62
N LEU A 65 -7.39 -5.48 -4.37
CA LEU A 65 -7.93 -5.81 -3.04
C LEU A 65 -7.88 -7.33 -2.78
N GLY A 66 -8.07 -8.14 -3.81
CA GLY A 66 -7.97 -9.59 -3.72
C GLY A 66 -9.19 -10.18 -3.00
N GLN A 67 -9.01 -10.56 -1.73
CA GLN A 67 -10.11 -11.04 -0.88
C GLN A 67 -10.62 -9.97 0.09
N GLU A 68 -9.94 -8.82 0.15
CA GLU A 68 -10.32 -7.70 0.99
C GLU A 68 -11.35 -6.80 0.29
N VAL A 69 -12.03 -5.97 1.09
CA VAL A 69 -12.94 -4.92 0.62
C VAL A 69 -12.69 -3.64 1.43
N VAL A 70 -13.14 -2.49 0.93
CA VAL A 70 -13.08 -1.24 1.69
C VAL A 70 -14.50 -0.84 2.10
N GLU A 71 -14.84 -1.08 3.36
CA GLU A 71 -16.15 -0.75 3.92
C GLU A 71 -16.39 0.77 3.97
N PRO A 72 -17.65 1.22 4.06
CA PRO A 72 -17.97 2.62 4.30
C PRO A 72 -17.25 3.18 5.55
N GLY A 73 -16.47 4.24 5.37
CA GLY A 73 -15.66 4.86 6.43
C GLY A 73 -14.19 4.42 6.42
N ASP A 74 -13.87 3.31 5.78
CA ASP A 74 -12.53 2.73 5.82
C ASP A 74 -11.57 3.32 4.79
N THR A 75 -10.29 3.06 5.04
CA THR A 75 -9.19 3.41 4.15
C THR A 75 -8.26 2.23 3.99
N LEU A 76 -7.93 1.90 2.74
CA LEU A 76 -6.93 0.89 2.42
C LEU A 76 -5.83 1.46 1.53
N ARG A 77 -4.57 1.18 1.88
CA ARG A 77 -3.44 1.53 1.03
C ARG A 77 -3.21 0.47 -0.03
N VAL A 78 -3.10 0.90 -1.27
CA VAL A 78 -2.76 0.04 -2.41
C VAL A 78 -1.44 0.49 -3.03
N VAL A 79 -0.62 -0.50 -3.38
CA VAL A 79 0.68 -0.34 -4.04
C VAL A 79 0.67 -0.98 -5.44
N PRO A 80 1.36 -0.39 -6.44
CA PRO A 80 1.54 -0.99 -7.74
C PRO A 80 2.36 -2.28 -7.64
N THR A 81 2.13 -3.17 -8.59
CA THR A 81 2.89 -4.43 -8.69
C THR A 81 4.38 -4.14 -8.88
N PRO A 82 5.28 -5.06 -8.50
CA PRO A 82 6.71 -4.91 -8.77
C PRO A 82 7.03 -4.62 -10.24
N ARG A 83 6.29 -5.23 -11.19
CA ARG A 83 6.45 -4.98 -12.63
C ARG A 83 6.05 -3.56 -13.02
N GLN A 84 4.94 -3.03 -12.50
CA GLN A 84 4.55 -1.64 -12.76
C GLN A 84 5.60 -0.67 -12.18
N ARG A 85 6.05 -0.92 -10.95
CA ARG A 85 7.06 -0.10 -10.28
C ARG A 85 8.39 -0.08 -11.02
N SER A 86 8.84 -1.22 -11.57
CA SER A 86 10.11 -1.28 -12.30
C SER A 86 10.12 -0.45 -13.59
N ARG A 87 8.95 -0.04 -14.09
CA ARG A 87 8.86 0.80 -15.29
C ARG A 87 8.96 2.30 -14.99
N GLY A 88 8.86 2.70 -13.72
CA GLY A 88 9.15 4.06 -13.27
C GLY A 88 8.05 5.11 -13.49
N TYR A 89 6.90 4.77 -14.08
CA TYR A 89 5.81 5.74 -14.29
C TYR A 89 5.31 6.34 -12.97
N CYS A 90 4.93 7.62 -13.02
CA CYS A 90 4.14 8.28 -11.98
C CYS A 90 2.64 8.29 -12.30
N GLN A 91 2.29 8.14 -13.58
CA GLN A 91 0.91 8.21 -14.06
C GLN A 91 0.27 6.81 -14.04
N TYR A 92 -0.88 6.71 -13.38
CA TYR A 92 -1.64 5.47 -13.25
C TYR A 92 -3.12 5.68 -13.57
N ASP A 93 -3.72 4.67 -14.14
CA ASP A 93 -5.14 4.53 -14.34
C ASP A 93 -5.73 3.65 -13.24
N MET A 94 -6.87 4.09 -12.69
CA MET A 94 -7.56 3.43 -11.58
C MET A 94 -9.03 3.20 -11.94
N LYS A 95 -9.57 2.07 -11.46
CA LYS A 95 -11.00 1.78 -11.51
C LYS A 95 -11.46 1.26 -10.16
N VAL A 96 -12.54 1.84 -9.65
CA VAL A 96 -13.21 1.45 -8.43
C VAL A 96 -14.51 0.76 -8.80
N VAL A 97 -14.79 -0.41 -8.23
CA VAL A 97 -16.07 -1.12 -8.37
C VAL A 97 -16.72 -1.24 -7.00
N PHE A 98 -17.94 -0.73 -6.89
CA PHE A 98 -18.73 -0.76 -5.67
C PHE A 98 -19.59 -2.03 -5.62
N ALA A 99 -20.03 -2.42 -4.42
CA ALA A 99 -20.86 -3.61 -4.21
C ALA A 99 -22.23 -3.56 -4.91
N ASN A 100 -22.67 -2.40 -5.39
CA ASN A 100 -23.89 -2.22 -6.20
C ASN A 100 -23.60 -2.14 -7.71
N ASP A 101 -22.45 -2.66 -8.14
CA ASP A 101 -21.96 -2.74 -9.53
C ASP A 101 -21.74 -1.39 -10.23
N ARG A 102 -21.82 -0.28 -9.49
CA ARG A 102 -21.41 1.03 -9.98
C ARG A 102 -19.89 1.09 -10.07
N THR A 103 -19.41 1.83 -11.07
CA THR A 103 -17.97 1.97 -11.33
C THR A 103 -17.57 3.42 -11.48
N VAL A 104 -16.34 3.72 -11.07
CA VAL A 104 -15.70 5.02 -11.27
C VAL A 104 -14.29 4.79 -11.81
N GLU A 105 -13.98 5.39 -12.95
CA GLU A 105 -12.65 5.35 -13.55
C GLU A 105 -11.94 6.70 -13.37
N ARG A 106 -10.63 6.65 -13.08
CA ARG A 106 -9.75 7.82 -13.02
C ARG A 106 -8.49 7.51 -13.81
N ARG A 107 -8.29 8.24 -14.90
CA ARG A 107 -7.15 8.06 -15.80
C ARG A 107 -6.06 9.08 -15.51
N GLY A 108 -4.80 8.70 -15.71
CA GLY A 108 -3.65 9.59 -15.62
C GLY A 108 -3.44 10.24 -14.24
N VAL A 109 -3.73 9.51 -13.17
CA VAL A 109 -3.50 9.98 -11.79
C VAL A 109 -2.01 9.97 -11.49
N ASN A 110 -1.48 11.10 -11.01
CA ASN A 110 -0.07 11.22 -10.64
C ASN A 110 0.18 10.74 -9.19
N LEU A 111 0.67 9.50 -9.04
CA LEU A 111 0.98 8.92 -7.72
C LEU A 111 2.23 9.49 -7.05
N CYS A 112 3.10 10.16 -7.81
CA CYS A 112 4.26 10.85 -7.25
C CYS A 112 3.88 12.16 -6.55
N GLN A 113 2.64 12.62 -6.73
CA GLN A 113 2.13 13.87 -6.15
C GLN A 113 0.85 13.67 -5.34
N SER A 114 0.14 12.56 -5.55
CA SER A 114 -1.16 12.30 -4.93
C SER A 114 -1.08 11.08 -4.05
N THR A 115 -1.83 11.10 -2.95
CA THR A 115 -1.77 10.03 -1.95
C THR A 115 -3.14 9.46 -1.61
N ASN A 116 -4.23 10.12 -2.01
CA ASN A 116 -5.57 9.66 -1.71
C ASN A 116 -6.48 9.69 -2.95
N LEU A 117 -7.26 8.62 -3.11
CA LEU A 117 -8.44 8.56 -3.95
C LEU A 117 -9.66 8.47 -3.03
N ILE A 118 -10.39 9.58 -2.89
CA ILE A 118 -11.51 9.71 -1.95
C ILE A 118 -12.82 9.56 -2.71
N CYS A 119 -13.57 8.49 -2.43
CA CYS A 119 -14.89 8.25 -3.01
C CYS A 119 -15.98 8.74 -2.07
N THR A 120 -16.71 9.80 -2.45
CA THR A 120 -17.82 10.35 -1.64
C THR A 120 -19.18 9.81 -2.07
N SER A 121 -19.28 9.25 -3.27
CA SER A 121 -20.45 8.53 -3.77
C SER A 121 -20.02 7.50 -4.80
N THR A 122 -20.93 6.60 -5.20
CA THR A 122 -20.68 5.57 -6.22
C THR A 122 -20.50 6.11 -7.64
N GLY A 123 -20.58 7.44 -7.83
CA GLY A 123 -20.28 8.12 -9.09
C GLY A 123 -19.16 9.16 -8.98
N SER A 124 -18.57 9.35 -7.80
CA SER A 124 -17.60 10.42 -7.55
C SER A 124 -16.47 9.96 -6.64
N CYS A 125 -15.30 9.77 -7.25
CA CYS A 125 -14.01 9.66 -6.55
C CYS A 125 -13.09 10.80 -6.97
N ARG A 126 -12.37 11.42 -6.03
CA ARG A 126 -11.47 12.55 -6.30
C ARG A 126 -10.07 12.25 -5.78
N VAL A 127 -9.08 12.73 -6.52
CA VAL A 127 -7.66 12.58 -6.16
C VAL A 127 -7.23 13.77 -5.31
N ASN A 128 -6.42 13.52 -4.30
CA ASN A 128 -5.74 14.49 -3.44
C ASN A 128 -4.31 14.05 -3.15
#